data_AF-A0AAD5WHL7-F1
#
_entry.id   AF-A0AAD5WHL7-F1
#
_cell.length_a   1.000
_cell.length_b   1.000
_cell.length_c   1.000
_cell.angle_alpha   90.00
_cell.angle_beta   90.00
_cell.angle_gamma   90.00
#
_symmetry.space_group_name_H-M   'P 1'
#
loop_
_entity.id
_entity.type
_entity.pdbx_description
1 polymer ?
#
loop_
_entity_poly.entity_id
_entity_poly.type
_entity_poly.pdbx_seq_one_letter_code
_entity_poly.pdbx_strand_id
1 'polypeptide(L)'
;MEALLGRLRDAMNVSPTEAQSVYYEIANSKFRQALMEVFLERKEFIRAQLDPTLCEAQLPSHQINQMLRLLDNPVLPISPDEERDEETEKLERVYVKKMGELRNLLHSNLFELRQQGCEDIKADFCRILKSQQMLRPIDHQDVSRALESIRRKQELTEIETKQTIANSVMLVQTKMAEATKRRRNFSKEAIAILQEYYEGHLAHPYPSEKEKIKLAEKCHISVQQGRL
;
A
#
# COMPACT_ATOMS: atom_id res chain seq x y z
N MET A 1 -24.19 -43.99 20.02
CA MET A 1 -23.63 -43.18 18.91
C MET A 1 -24.33 -41.84 18.82
N GLU A 2 -25.68 -41.81 18.73
CA GLU A 2 -26.46 -40.56 18.67
C GLU A 2 -26.19 -39.56 19.79
N ALA A 3 -26.13 -39.99 21.05
CA ALA A 3 -25.83 -39.09 22.18
C ALA A 3 -24.42 -38.46 22.11
N LEU A 4 -23.43 -39.18 21.54
CA LEU A 4 -22.07 -38.65 21.34
C LEU A 4 -22.04 -37.65 20.18
N LEU A 5 -22.76 -37.96 19.09
CA LEU A 5 -22.88 -37.07 17.93
C LEU A 5 -23.71 -35.82 18.21
N GLY A 6 -24.72 -35.92 19.07
CA GLY A 6 -25.48 -34.78 19.58
C GLY A 6 -24.56 -33.81 20.33
N ARG A 7 -23.79 -34.32 21.29
CA ARG A 7 -22.80 -33.51 22.02
C ARG A 7 -21.71 -32.94 21.11
N LEU A 8 -21.27 -33.67 20.08
CA LEU A 8 -20.34 -33.14 19.08
C LEU A 8 -20.95 -31.98 18.28
N ARG A 9 -22.21 -32.11 17.88
CA ARG A 9 -22.94 -31.06 17.18
C ARG A 9 -23.09 -29.82 18.05
N ASP A 10 -23.42 -29.99 19.32
CA ASP A 10 -23.51 -28.88 20.27
C ASP A 10 -22.15 -28.22 20.46
N ALA A 11 -21.09 -29.03 20.59
CA ALA A 11 -19.70 -28.58 20.70
C ALA A 11 -19.17 -27.82 19.47
N MET A 12 -19.78 -27.99 18.29
CA MET A 12 -19.44 -27.19 17.10
C MET A 12 -19.90 -25.72 17.21
N ASN A 13 -20.86 -25.42 18.07
CA ASN A 13 -21.40 -24.07 18.27
C ASN A 13 -20.69 -23.31 19.40
N VAL A 14 -19.70 -23.93 20.04
CA VAL A 14 -19.00 -23.42 21.22
C VAL A 14 -17.51 -23.28 20.90
N SER A 15 -16.78 -22.47 21.67
CA SER A 15 -15.33 -22.30 21.48
C SER A 15 -14.59 -23.66 21.58
N PRO A 16 -13.56 -23.91 20.76
CA PRO A 16 -12.81 -25.17 20.79
C PRO A 16 -12.17 -25.49 22.15
N THR A 17 -11.91 -24.45 22.96
CA THR A 17 -11.40 -24.54 24.33
C THR A 17 -12.43 -25.09 25.31
N GLU A 18 -13.70 -24.72 25.16
CA GLU A 18 -14.79 -25.21 26.01
C GLU A 18 -15.25 -26.61 25.62
N ALA A 19 -15.03 -27.00 24.35
CA ALA A 19 -15.41 -28.30 23.81
C ALA A 19 -14.35 -29.42 24.01
N GLN A 20 -13.22 -29.14 24.69
CA GLN A 20 -12.10 -30.08 24.81
C GLN A 20 -12.47 -31.45 25.38
N SER A 21 -13.39 -31.48 26.37
CA SER A 21 -13.87 -32.73 26.97
C SER A 21 -14.62 -33.60 25.95
N VAL A 22 -15.50 -33.01 25.16
CA VAL A 22 -16.23 -33.71 24.10
C VAL A 22 -15.26 -34.24 23.04
N TYR A 23 -14.24 -33.45 22.70
CA TYR A 23 -13.21 -33.86 21.75
C TYR A 23 -12.40 -35.06 22.24
N TYR A 24 -12.01 -35.06 23.51
CA TYR A 24 -11.32 -36.19 24.12
C TYR A 24 -12.20 -37.45 24.14
N GLU A 25 -13.49 -37.32 24.47
CA GLU A 25 -14.42 -38.44 24.47
C GLU A 25 -14.60 -39.07 23.09
N ILE A 26 -14.76 -38.26 22.04
CA ILE A 26 -14.86 -38.75 20.66
C ILE A 26 -13.56 -39.45 20.26
N ALA A 27 -12.43 -38.83 20.60
CA ALA A 27 -11.13 -39.34 20.25
C ALA A 27 -10.83 -40.70 20.89
N ASN A 28 -11.39 -40.99 22.07
CA ASN A 28 -11.24 -42.26 22.78
C ASN A 28 -12.45 -43.19 22.65
N SER A 29 -13.45 -42.82 21.85
CA SER A 29 -14.64 -43.64 21.66
C SER A 29 -14.36 -44.86 20.77
N LYS A 30 -15.12 -45.93 20.98
CA LYS A 30 -15.11 -47.11 20.09
C LYS A 30 -15.53 -46.80 18.64
N PHE A 31 -16.10 -45.63 18.39
CA PHE A 31 -16.56 -45.19 17.07
C PHE A 31 -15.51 -44.35 16.33
N ARG A 32 -14.35 -44.06 16.96
CA ARG A 32 -13.30 -43.20 16.39
C ARG A 32 -12.97 -43.59 14.95
N GLN A 33 -12.71 -44.87 14.70
CA GLN A 33 -12.25 -45.33 13.39
C GLN A 33 -13.32 -45.12 12.30
N ALA A 34 -14.56 -45.53 12.57
CA ALA A 34 -15.68 -45.32 11.65
C ALA A 34 -15.92 -43.82 11.36
N LEU A 35 -15.79 -42.96 12.37
CA LEU A 35 -15.91 -41.51 12.19
C LEU A 35 -14.77 -40.95 11.34
N MET A 36 -13.54 -41.41 11.54
CA MET A 36 -12.38 -40.96 10.75
C MET A 36 -12.50 -41.35 9.28
N GLU A 37 -13.02 -42.53 8.98
CA GLU A 37 -13.30 -42.98 7.60
C GLU A 37 -14.33 -42.07 6.92
N VAL A 38 -15.45 -41.80 7.58
CA VAL A 38 -16.48 -40.88 7.06
C VAL A 38 -15.92 -39.46 6.88
N PHE A 39 -15.12 -38.97 7.82
CA PHE A 39 -14.49 -37.65 7.70
C PHE A 39 -13.47 -37.59 6.56
N LEU A 40 -12.73 -38.66 6.32
CA LEU A 40 -11.80 -38.75 5.21
C LEU A 40 -12.54 -38.74 3.87
N GLU A 41 -13.58 -39.57 3.73
CA GLU A 41 -14.42 -39.61 2.52
C GLU A 41 -15.02 -38.23 2.23
N ARG A 42 -15.60 -37.58 3.25
CA ARG A 42 -16.19 -36.25 3.09
C ARG A 42 -15.16 -35.20 2.74
N LYS A 43 -13.96 -35.28 3.31
CA LYS A 43 -12.85 -34.38 3.02
C LYS A 43 -12.40 -34.50 1.56
N GLU A 44 -12.20 -35.73 1.06
CA GLU A 44 -11.81 -35.95 -0.35
C GLU A 44 -12.89 -35.47 -1.32
N PHE A 45 -14.16 -35.69 -0.99
CA PHE A 45 -15.28 -35.15 -1.77
C PHE A 45 -15.24 -33.62 -1.89
N ILE A 46 -15.04 -32.91 -0.77
CA ILE A 46 -14.93 -31.44 -0.77
C ILE A 46 -13.69 -31.00 -1.56
N ARG A 47 -12.57 -31.71 -1.38
CA ARG A 47 -11.30 -31.41 -2.04
C ARG A 47 -11.40 -31.51 -3.56
N ALA A 48 -12.17 -32.47 -4.08
CA ALA A 48 -12.42 -32.63 -5.51
C ALA A 48 -13.28 -31.50 -6.12
N GLN A 49 -14.05 -30.78 -5.30
CA GLN A 49 -14.91 -29.68 -5.75
C GLN A 49 -14.25 -28.30 -5.64
N LEU A 50 -13.07 -28.20 -5.01
CA LEU A 50 -12.36 -26.93 -4.87
C LEU A 50 -11.72 -26.52 -6.19
N ASP A 51 -12.07 -25.31 -6.65
CA ASP A 51 -11.44 -24.69 -7.81
C ASP A 51 -10.02 -24.21 -7.47
N PRO A 52 -8.96 -24.71 -8.16
CA PRO A 52 -7.59 -24.27 -7.95
C PRO A 52 -7.34 -22.80 -8.29
N THR A 53 -8.18 -22.19 -9.12
CA THR A 53 -7.96 -20.86 -9.73
C THR A 53 -8.39 -19.68 -8.85
N LEU A 54 -9.19 -19.92 -7.80
CA LEU A 54 -9.60 -18.89 -6.81
C LEU A 54 -8.45 -18.31 -5.97
N CYS A 55 -7.21 -18.63 -6.33
CA CYS A 55 -6.02 -18.42 -5.56
C CYS A 55 -4.92 -17.67 -6.32
N GLU A 56 -5.16 -17.23 -7.55
CA GLU A 56 -4.19 -16.43 -8.28
C GLU A 56 -4.03 -15.06 -7.62
N ALA A 57 -2.81 -14.77 -7.16
CA ALA A 57 -2.43 -13.45 -6.71
C ALA A 57 -2.32 -12.54 -7.94
N GLN A 58 -3.08 -11.44 -7.96
CA GLN A 58 -2.95 -10.43 -9.00
C GLN A 58 -1.56 -9.80 -8.95
N LEU A 59 -0.85 -9.82 -10.08
CA LEU A 59 0.47 -9.20 -10.18
C LEU A 59 0.37 -7.67 -9.97
N PRO A 60 1.31 -7.05 -9.22
CA PRO A 60 1.34 -5.60 -9.08
C PRO A 60 1.53 -4.93 -10.46
N SER A 61 0.69 -3.94 -10.77
CA SER A 61 0.74 -3.19 -12.02
C SER A 61 2.13 -2.60 -12.28
N HIS A 62 2.59 -2.65 -13.54
CA HIS A 62 3.87 -2.06 -13.99
C HIS A 62 4.04 -0.60 -13.53
N GLN A 63 2.95 0.16 -13.50
CA GLN A 63 2.91 1.55 -13.05
C GLN A 63 3.33 1.72 -11.59
N ILE A 64 2.93 0.80 -10.70
CA ILE A 64 3.29 0.83 -9.26
C ILE A 64 4.81 0.72 -9.13
N ASN A 65 5.41 -0.26 -9.80
CA ASN A 65 6.84 -0.49 -9.74
C ASN A 65 7.63 0.71 -10.29
N GLN A 66 7.12 1.36 -11.34
CA GLN A 66 7.72 2.58 -11.85
C GLN A 66 7.68 3.72 -10.82
N MET A 67 6.56 3.92 -10.13
CA MET A 67 6.45 4.96 -9.09
C MET A 67 7.34 4.68 -7.88
N LEU A 68 7.50 3.41 -7.49
CA LEU A 68 8.40 3.05 -6.39
C LEU A 68 9.87 3.32 -6.71
N ARG A 69 10.32 3.15 -7.96
CA ARG A 69 11.69 3.51 -8.38
C ARG A 69 12.02 4.99 -8.19
N LEU A 70 11.01 5.86 -8.22
CA LEU A 70 11.20 7.31 -8.02
C LEU A 70 11.61 7.64 -6.56
N LEU A 71 11.41 6.71 -5.62
CA LEU A 71 11.88 6.85 -4.24
C LEU A 71 13.39 6.68 -4.11
N ASP A 72 14.03 5.92 -5.01
CA ASP A 72 15.47 5.65 -4.96
C ASP A 72 16.30 6.85 -5.41
N ASN A 73 15.79 7.59 -6.40
CA ASN A 73 16.39 8.81 -6.89
C ASN A 73 15.33 9.90 -7.12
N PRO A 74 14.93 10.64 -6.06
CA PRO A 74 13.89 11.65 -6.17
C PRO A 74 14.42 12.89 -6.88
N VAL A 75 14.14 13.01 -8.17
CA VAL A 75 14.40 14.22 -8.96
C VAL A 75 13.12 15.05 -9.02
N LEU A 76 13.20 16.35 -8.72
CA LEU A 76 12.07 17.25 -8.91
C LEU A 76 11.82 17.37 -10.43
N PRO A 77 10.59 17.19 -10.92
CA PRO A 77 10.27 17.32 -12.34
C PRO A 77 10.31 18.80 -12.77
N ILE A 78 11.51 19.35 -12.92
CA ILE A 78 11.80 20.70 -13.39
C ILE A 78 12.26 20.63 -14.85
N SER A 79 11.89 21.64 -15.64
CA SER A 79 12.44 21.86 -16.98
C SER A 79 13.94 22.21 -16.87
N PRO A 80 14.84 21.63 -17.68
CA PRO A 80 16.26 21.95 -17.65
C PRO A 80 16.57 23.42 -17.99
N ASP A 81 15.62 24.14 -18.58
CA ASP A 81 15.77 25.55 -18.97
C ASP A 81 15.41 26.56 -17.85
N GLU A 82 15.06 26.10 -16.65
CA GLU A 82 14.70 26.97 -15.51
C GLU A 82 15.93 27.38 -14.69
N GLU A 83 16.13 28.69 -14.50
CA GLU A 83 17.14 29.22 -13.57
C GLU A 83 16.80 28.75 -12.14
N ARG A 84 17.73 28.02 -11.50
CA ARG A 84 17.59 27.53 -10.12
C ARG A 84 17.63 28.70 -9.15
N ASP A 85 16.47 29.25 -8.82
CA ASP A 85 16.33 30.24 -7.77
C ASP A 85 16.32 29.59 -6.36
N GLU A 86 16.58 30.40 -5.32
CA GLU A 86 16.69 29.94 -3.93
C GLU A 86 15.41 29.24 -3.43
N GLU A 87 14.25 29.61 -3.99
CA GLU A 87 12.96 29.01 -3.69
C GLU A 87 12.73 27.66 -4.38
N THR A 88 13.24 27.46 -5.61
CA THR A 88 13.25 26.15 -6.28
C THR A 88 14.09 25.15 -5.48
N GLU A 89 15.23 25.59 -4.95
CA GLU A 89 16.04 24.76 -4.07
C GLU A 89 15.33 24.43 -2.75
N LYS A 90 14.57 25.38 -2.18
CA LYS A 90 13.73 25.11 -0.98
C LYS A 90 12.67 24.05 -1.29
N LEU A 91 12.01 24.14 -2.44
CA LEU A 91 10.99 23.18 -2.87
C LEU A 91 11.60 21.78 -3.14
N GLU A 92 12.75 21.73 -3.79
CA GLU A 92 13.52 20.51 -4.02
C GLU A 92 13.89 19.82 -2.70
N ARG A 93 14.39 20.57 -1.71
CA ARG A 93 14.70 20.03 -0.38
C ARG A 93 13.48 19.42 0.32
N VAL A 94 12.31 20.07 0.24
CA VAL A 94 11.06 19.57 0.81
C VAL A 94 10.62 18.28 0.12
N TYR A 95 10.69 18.25 -1.22
CA TYR A 95 10.34 17.06 -2.00
C TYR A 95 11.25 15.86 -1.68
N VAL A 96 12.58 16.05 -1.71
CA VAL A 96 13.54 14.99 -1.39
C VAL A 96 13.33 14.45 0.01
N LYS A 97 13.07 15.33 0.99
CA LYS A 97 12.75 14.92 2.36
C LYS A 97 11.49 14.04 2.39
N LYS A 98 10.41 14.46 1.73
CA LYS A 98 9.14 13.72 1.70
C LYS A 98 9.27 12.36 1.01
N MET A 99 10.04 12.29 -0.08
CA MET A 99 10.34 11.04 -0.75
C MET A 99 11.18 10.11 0.12
N GLY A 100 12.16 10.65 0.87
CA GLY A 100 12.93 9.88 1.85
C GLY A 100 12.06 9.30 2.97
N GLU A 101 11.09 10.07 3.49
CA GLU A 101 10.11 9.59 4.48
C GLU A 101 9.28 8.41 3.93
N LEU A 102 8.75 8.54 2.69
CA LEU A 102 7.97 7.48 2.04
C LEU A 102 8.81 6.22 1.78
N ARG A 103 10.08 6.39 1.39
CA ARG A 103 11.02 5.29 1.21
C ARG A 103 11.25 4.52 2.51
N ASN A 104 11.51 5.24 3.61
CA ASN A 104 11.74 4.62 4.90
C ASN A 104 10.48 3.88 5.40
N LEU A 105 9.31 4.50 5.23
CA LEU A 105 8.03 3.88 5.57
C LEU A 105 7.79 2.58 4.80
N LEU A 106 8.04 2.58 3.48
CA LEU A 106 7.95 1.37 2.66
C LEU A 106 8.87 0.26 3.19
N HIS A 107 10.16 0.57 3.40
CA HIS A 107 11.12 -0.42 3.85
C HIS A 107 10.78 -0.96 5.24
N SER A 108 10.34 -0.12 6.18
CA SER A 108 9.93 -0.54 7.52
C SER A 108 8.74 -1.50 7.45
N ASN A 109 7.68 -1.12 6.73
CA ASN A 109 6.47 -1.93 6.61
C ASN A 109 6.75 -3.28 5.93
N LEU A 110 7.56 -3.29 4.86
CA LEU A 110 7.94 -4.53 4.18
C LEU A 110 8.83 -5.43 5.06
N PHE A 111 9.69 -4.83 5.88
CA PHE A 111 10.54 -5.56 6.81
C PHE A 111 9.72 -6.26 7.89
N GLU A 112 8.81 -5.53 8.55
CA GLU A 112 7.92 -6.08 9.59
C GLU A 112 7.04 -7.20 9.04
N LEU A 113 6.47 -7.01 7.84
CA LEU A 113 5.66 -7.99 7.16
C LEU A 113 6.43 -9.28 6.83
N ARG A 114 7.73 -9.16 6.49
CA ARG A 114 8.55 -10.32 6.08
C ARG A 114 9.19 -11.04 7.26
N GLN A 115 9.62 -10.35 8.31
CA GLN A 115 10.39 -10.99 9.39
C GLN A 115 9.54 -11.60 10.49
N GLN A 116 8.50 -10.91 10.97
CA GLN A 116 7.93 -11.25 12.28
C GLN A 116 6.48 -11.75 12.18
N GLY A 117 5.62 -11.07 11.43
CA GLY A 117 4.20 -11.44 11.39
C GLY A 117 3.92 -12.82 10.81
N CYS A 118 4.68 -13.25 9.80
CA CYS A 118 4.35 -14.49 9.10
C CYS A 118 4.85 -15.76 9.77
N GLU A 119 6.00 -15.73 10.45
CA GLU A 119 6.51 -16.92 11.13
C GLU A 119 5.66 -17.29 12.35
N ASP A 120 5.18 -16.28 13.09
CA ASP A 120 4.27 -16.48 14.22
C ASP A 120 2.94 -17.11 13.75
N ILE A 121 2.36 -16.58 12.67
CA ILE A 121 1.11 -17.10 12.09
C ILE A 121 1.31 -18.55 11.59
N LYS A 122 2.42 -18.84 10.91
CA LYS A 122 2.73 -20.21 10.44
C LYS A 122 2.85 -21.18 11.61
N ALA A 123 3.59 -20.80 12.66
CA ALA A 123 3.76 -21.61 13.85
C ALA A 123 2.42 -21.88 14.57
N ASP A 124 1.59 -20.85 14.71
CA ASP A 124 0.25 -20.95 15.30
C ASP A 124 -0.66 -21.88 14.48
N PHE A 125 -0.67 -21.74 13.15
CA PHE A 125 -1.44 -22.63 12.28
C PHE A 125 -0.99 -24.09 12.38
N CYS A 126 0.32 -24.35 12.39
CA CYS A 126 0.86 -25.68 12.59
C CYS A 126 0.44 -26.27 13.95
N ARG A 127 0.46 -25.47 15.02
CA ARG A 127 0.00 -25.88 16.35
C ARG A 127 -1.50 -26.24 16.35
N ILE A 128 -2.33 -25.42 15.70
CA ILE A 128 -3.78 -25.63 15.60
C ILE A 128 -4.10 -26.88 14.77
N LEU A 129 -3.47 -27.07 13.62
CA LEU A 129 -3.69 -28.25 12.78
C LEU A 129 -3.29 -29.54 13.52
N LYS A 130 -2.20 -29.48 14.30
CA LYS A 130 -1.75 -30.60 15.13
C LYS A 130 -2.77 -30.95 16.22
N SER A 131 -3.35 -29.96 16.91
CA SER A 131 -4.37 -30.24 17.94
C SER A 131 -5.66 -30.81 17.34
N GLN A 132 -6.04 -30.35 16.14
CA GLN A 132 -7.22 -30.83 15.43
C GLN A 132 -7.11 -32.26 14.90
N GLN A 133 -5.89 -32.80 14.76
CA GLN A 133 -5.66 -34.18 14.32
C GLN A 133 -6.35 -35.22 15.23
N MET A 134 -6.64 -34.87 16.48
CA MET A 134 -7.36 -35.74 17.40
C MET A 134 -8.80 -36.02 16.97
N LEU A 135 -9.41 -35.10 16.21
CA LEU A 135 -10.84 -35.11 15.87
C LEU A 135 -11.11 -35.36 14.40
N ARG A 136 -10.18 -34.97 13.51
CA ARG A 136 -10.34 -35.13 12.07
C ARG A 136 -9.04 -35.54 11.39
N PRO A 137 -9.10 -36.22 10.24
CA PRO A 137 -7.91 -36.56 9.48
C PRO A 137 -7.22 -35.33 8.92
N ILE A 138 -6.02 -35.02 9.43
CA ILE A 138 -5.13 -33.97 8.89
C ILE A 138 -3.97 -34.65 8.16
N ASP A 139 -3.74 -34.25 6.90
CA ASP A 139 -2.63 -34.73 6.07
C ASP A 139 -1.65 -33.59 5.75
N HIS A 140 -0.54 -33.95 5.09
CA HIS A 140 0.49 -33.00 4.69
C HIS A 140 -0.02 -31.95 3.69
N GLN A 141 -1.04 -32.28 2.89
CA GLN A 141 -1.61 -31.32 1.94
C GLN A 141 -2.39 -30.24 2.67
N ASP A 142 -3.05 -30.53 3.78
CA ASP A 142 -3.76 -29.52 4.56
C ASP A 142 -2.79 -28.50 5.14
N VAL A 143 -1.67 -28.97 5.69
CA VAL A 143 -0.60 -28.10 6.20
C VAL A 143 -0.03 -27.26 5.07
N SER A 144 0.29 -27.88 3.93
CA SER A 144 0.81 -27.17 2.75
C SER A 144 -0.17 -26.09 2.25
N ARG A 145 -1.46 -26.42 2.11
CA ARG A 145 -2.50 -25.45 1.69
C ARG A 145 -2.65 -24.30 2.68
N ALA A 146 -2.58 -24.57 3.98
CA ALA A 146 -2.64 -23.52 5.00
C ALA A 146 -1.43 -22.57 4.92
N LEU A 147 -0.22 -23.12 4.82
CA LEU A 147 1.01 -22.32 4.69
C LEU A 147 1.02 -21.51 3.39
N GLU A 148 0.56 -22.11 2.29
CA GLU A 148 0.43 -21.43 1.00
C GLU A 148 -0.64 -20.32 1.05
N SER A 149 -1.76 -20.53 1.77
CA SER A 149 -2.76 -19.48 1.99
C SER A 149 -2.19 -18.30 2.78
N ILE A 150 -1.38 -18.57 3.82
CA ILE A 150 -0.67 -17.53 4.58
C ILE A 150 0.29 -16.76 3.67
N ARG A 151 1.09 -17.48 2.87
CA ARG A 151 2.02 -16.87 1.92
C ARG A 151 1.31 -15.97 0.92
N ARG A 152 0.20 -16.42 0.33
CA ARG A 152 -0.59 -15.61 -0.62
C ARG A 152 -1.17 -14.36 0.02
N LYS A 153 -1.71 -14.49 1.24
CA LYS A 153 -2.17 -13.34 2.05
C LYS A 153 -1.03 -12.34 2.28
N GLN A 154 0.17 -12.83 2.55
CA GLN A 154 1.36 -11.99 2.70
C GLN A 154 1.73 -11.27 1.39
N GLU A 155 1.76 -11.99 0.27
CA GLU A 155 2.03 -11.42 -1.05
C GLU A 155 1.01 -10.32 -1.41
N LEU A 156 -0.27 -10.53 -1.14
CA LEU A 156 -1.32 -9.53 -1.35
C LEU A 156 -1.12 -8.30 -0.45
N THR A 157 -0.82 -8.49 0.83
CA THR A 157 -0.57 -7.38 1.77
C THR A 157 0.68 -6.58 1.36
N GLU A 158 1.72 -7.26 0.84
CA GLU A 158 2.91 -6.60 0.29
C GLU A 158 2.54 -5.74 -0.93
N ILE A 159 1.70 -6.25 -1.83
CA ILE A 159 1.22 -5.50 -3.01
C ILE A 159 0.38 -4.28 -2.58
N GLU A 160 -0.54 -4.45 -1.63
CA GLU A 160 -1.36 -3.36 -1.09
C GLU A 160 -0.52 -2.26 -0.41
N THR A 161 0.52 -2.67 0.33
CA THR A 161 1.48 -1.75 0.96
C THR A 161 2.21 -0.94 -0.12
N LYS A 162 2.71 -1.61 -1.15
CA LYS A 162 3.36 -0.98 -2.31
C LYS A 162 2.42 0.00 -3.02
N GLN A 163 1.17 -0.39 -3.25
CA GLN A 163 0.16 0.46 -3.89
C GLN A 163 -0.13 1.71 -3.06
N THR A 164 -0.27 1.58 -1.74
CA THR A 164 -0.51 2.70 -0.82
C THR A 164 0.63 3.73 -0.87
N ILE A 165 1.88 3.26 -0.83
CA ILE A 165 3.05 4.13 -0.95
C ILE A 165 3.12 4.77 -2.32
N ALA A 166 2.86 4.01 -3.39
CA ALA A 166 2.86 4.51 -4.75
C ALA A 166 1.81 5.63 -4.93
N ASN A 167 0.59 5.46 -4.41
CA ASN A 167 -0.43 6.52 -4.42
C ASN A 167 0.03 7.78 -3.66
N SER A 168 0.74 7.60 -2.55
CA SER A 168 1.31 8.71 -1.78
C SER A 168 2.40 9.44 -2.56
N VAL A 169 3.25 8.72 -3.31
CA VAL A 169 4.25 9.28 -4.23
C VAL A 169 3.57 10.12 -5.31
N MET A 170 2.55 9.57 -5.97
CA MET A 170 1.78 10.28 -6.98
C MET A 170 1.20 11.59 -6.42
N LEU A 171 0.62 11.56 -5.23
CA LEU A 171 0.07 12.74 -4.57
C LEU A 171 1.14 13.81 -4.29
N VAL A 172 2.32 13.41 -3.81
CA VAL A 172 3.45 14.32 -3.59
C VAL A 172 3.88 14.95 -4.91
N GLN A 173 4.01 14.16 -5.98
CA GLN A 173 4.38 14.66 -7.31
C GLN A 173 3.36 15.65 -7.88
N THR A 174 2.06 15.36 -7.78
CA THR A 174 1.02 16.29 -8.22
C THR A 174 1.10 17.61 -7.47
N LYS A 175 1.28 17.57 -6.13
CA LYS A 175 1.44 18.79 -5.32
C LYS A 175 2.68 19.59 -5.72
N MET A 176 3.80 18.93 -6.00
CA MET A 176 5.02 19.63 -6.44
C MET A 176 4.82 20.26 -7.83
N ALA A 177 4.22 19.53 -8.77
CA ALA A 177 3.94 20.04 -10.11
C ALA A 177 2.98 21.25 -10.07
N GLU A 178 1.96 21.22 -9.21
CA GLU A 178 1.07 22.36 -8.97
C GLU A 178 1.82 23.56 -8.38
N ALA A 179 2.68 23.34 -7.39
CA ALA A 179 3.51 24.40 -6.79
C ALA A 179 4.42 25.04 -7.85
N THR A 180 5.10 24.24 -8.67
CA THR A 180 5.92 24.74 -9.79
C THR A 180 5.07 25.48 -10.82
N LYS A 181 3.89 24.97 -11.21
CA LYS A 181 2.99 25.65 -12.15
C LYS A 181 2.48 26.99 -11.63
N ARG A 182 2.13 27.09 -10.34
CA ARG A 182 1.74 28.36 -9.72
C ARG A 182 2.87 29.38 -9.76
N ARG A 183 4.13 28.95 -9.62
CA ARG A 183 5.30 29.83 -9.77
C ARG A 183 5.54 30.29 -11.21
N ARG A 184 5.14 29.49 -12.20
CA ARG A 184 5.23 29.85 -13.64
C ARG A 184 4.19 30.86 -14.11
N ASN A 185 3.07 31.03 -13.40
CA ASN A 185 1.95 31.85 -13.85
C ASN A 185 1.77 33.10 -12.97
N PHE A 186 1.68 34.28 -13.60
CA PHE A 186 1.29 35.50 -12.90
C PHE A 186 -0.16 35.44 -12.39
N SER A 187 -0.42 36.09 -11.26
CA SER A 187 -1.78 36.27 -10.76
C SER A 187 -2.57 37.16 -11.73
N LYS A 188 -3.89 37.05 -11.74
CA LYS A 188 -4.74 37.91 -12.58
C LYS A 188 -4.53 39.41 -12.29
N GLU A 189 -4.28 39.73 -11.03
CA GLU A 189 -3.97 41.09 -10.57
C GLU A 189 -2.60 41.55 -11.10
N ALA A 190 -1.57 40.72 -11.00
CA ALA A 190 -0.26 41.01 -11.58
C ALA A 190 -0.35 41.22 -13.10
N ILE A 191 -1.10 40.38 -13.81
CA ILE A 191 -1.34 40.54 -15.26
C ILE A 191 -2.00 41.89 -15.56
N ALA A 192 -3.03 42.27 -14.79
CA ALA A 192 -3.71 43.55 -14.97
C ALA A 192 -2.79 44.76 -14.75
N ILE A 193 -1.94 44.72 -13.70
CA ILE A 193 -0.97 45.79 -13.40
C ILE A 193 0.09 45.90 -14.51
N LEU A 194 0.62 44.76 -14.98
CA LEU A 194 1.61 44.73 -16.07
C LEU A 194 0.99 45.25 -17.38
N GLN A 195 -0.28 44.92 -17.62
CA GLN A 195 -0.99 45.34 -18.82
C GLN A 195 -1.36 46.84 -18.79
N GLU A 196 -1.81 47.37 -17.65
CA GLU A 196 -2.03 48.81 -17.45
C GLU A 196 -0.75 49.61 -17.70
N TYR A 197 0.40 49.11 -17.22
CA TYR A 197 1.68 49.73 -17.49
C TYR A 197 2.00 49.75 -18.99
N TYR A 198 1.82 48.62 -19.68
CA TYR A 198 2.06 48.52 -21.11
C TYR A 198 1.18 49.48 -21.92
N GLU A 199 -0.11 49.53 -21.61
CA GLU A 199 -1.09 50.40 -22.29
C GLU A 199 -0.82 51.90 -22.00
N GLY A 200 -0.31 52.24 -20.81
CA GLY A 200 0.12 53.60 -20.47
C GLY A 200 1.45 54.05 -21.10
N HIS A 201 2.26 53.11 -21.59
CA HIS A 201 3.62 53.36 -22.09
C HIS A 201 3.83 52.89 -23.54
N LEU A 202 2.80 52.99 -24.40
CA LEU A 202 2.87 52.52 -25.79
C LEU A 202 4.02 53.12 -26.63
N ALA A 203 4.45 54.35 -26.33
CA ALA A 203 5.58 55.01 -27.01
C ALA A 203 6.95 54.51 -26.52
N HIS A 204 7.03 54.08 -25.25
CA HIS A 204 8.25 53.59 -24.60
C HIS A 204 7.93 52.36 -23.74
N PRO A 205 7.62 51.21 -24.38
CA PRO A 205 7.05 50.06 -23.68
C PRO A 205 8.03 49.32 -22.76
N TYR A 206 9.32 49.64 -22.85
CA TYR A 206 10.37 49.01 -22.06
C TYR A 206 10.63 49.82 -20.77
N PRO A 207 10.32 49.28 -19.59
CA PRO A 207 10.58 49.95 -18.33
C PRO A 207 12.08 50.11 -18.07
N SER A 208 12.47 51.22 -17.45
CA SER A 208 13.82 51.34 -16.89
C SER A 208 14.02 50.40 -15.70
N GLU A 209 15.26 50.10 -15.32
CA GLU A 209 15.57 49.23 -14.16
C GLU A 209 14.86 49.64 -12.87
N LYS A 210 14.71 50.95 -12.63
CA LYS A 210 13.99 51.47 -11.46
C LYS A 210 12.48 51.23 -11.53
N GLU A 211 11.90 51.28 -12.73
CA GLU A 211 10.47 51.02 -12.94
C GLU A 211 10.18 49.53 -12.87
N LYS A 212 11.07 48.71 -13.42
CA LYS A 212 11.02 47.25 -13.33
C LYS A 212 10.95 46.75 -11.88
N ILE A 213 11.78 47.30 -10.99
CA ILE A 213 11.74 46.98 -9.55
C ILE A 213 10.38 47.34 -8.94
N LYS A 214 9.85 48.54 -9.22
CA LYS A 214 8.55 49.00 -8.71
C LYS A 214 7.37 48.17 -9.25
N LEU A 215 7.43 47.76 -10.51
CA LEU A 215 6.44 46.89 -11.14
C LEU A 215 6.46 45.49 -10.52
N ALA A 216 7.65 44.93 -10.31
CA ALA A 216 7.82 43.65 -9.64
C ALA A 216 7.27 43.67 -8.21
N GLU A 217 7.57 44.73 -7.45
CA GLU A 217 7.02 44.95 -6.11
C GLU A 217 5.49 45.04 -6.11
N LYS A 218 4.92 45.84 -7.03
CA LYS A 218 3.45 45.98 -7.17
C LYS A 218 2.75 44.68 -7.57
N CYS A 219 3.39 43.86 -8.38
CA CYS A 219 2.85 42.59 -8.84
C CYS A 219 3.10 41.44 -7.86
N HIS A 220 3.85 41.67 -6.77
CA HIS A 220 4.35 40.65 -5.85
C HIS A 220 5.09 39.51 -6.58
N ILE A 221 5.89 39.86 -7.59
CA ILE A 221 6.72 38.93 -8.37
C ILE A 221 8.20 39.27 -8.17
N SER A 222 9.09 38.31 -8.48
CA SER A 222 10.51 38.62 -8.51
C SER A 222 10.88 39.46 -9.74
N VAL A 223 11.89 40.32 -9.60
CA VAL A 223 12.43 41.14 -10.71
C VAL A 223 12.93 40.26 -11.87
N GLN A 224 13.33 39.02 -11.57
CA GLN A 224 13.76 38.02 -12.56
C GLN A 224 12.58 37.40 -13.33
N GLN A 225 11.42 37.20 -12.69
CA GLN A 225 10.21 36.70 -13.35
C GLN A 225 9.65 37.72 -14.35
N GLY A 226 9.83 39.03 -14.09
CA GLY A 226 9.42 40.11 -14.98
C GLY A 226 10.46 40.47 -16.03
N ARG A 227 10.93 39.52 -16.86
CA ARG A 227 11.62 39.87 -18.13
C ARG A 227 10.60 40.50 -19.10
N LEU A 228 10.24 41.75 -18.84
CA LEU A 228 9.59 42.70 -19.76
C LEU A 228 10.65 43.41 -20.59
#